data_AF-A0A845JY97-F1
#
_entry.id   AF-A0A845JY97-F1
#
_cell.length_a   1.000
_cell.length_b   1.000
_cell.length_c   1.000
_cell.angle_alpha   90.00
_cell.angle_beta   90.00
_cell.angle_gamma   90.00
#
_symmetry.space_group_name_H-M   'P 1'
#
loop_
_entity.id
_entity.type
_entity.pdbx_description
1 polymer ?
#
loop_
_entity_poly.entity_id
_entity_poly.type
_entity_poly.pdbx_seq_one_letter_code
_entity_poly.pdbx_strand_id
1 'polypeptide(L)'
;MIFKIADFFIGTFSGGAMAFCIHMIIPAEINMFLGMFLGGAVGMVMMLAMMLVLMPLFGAFEVMIPLHINGMLVGMASGMLTTLSSVTSNHLTILGALIGFSVSIYIYFSNKYLTQS
;
A
#
# COMPACT_ATOMS: atom_id res chain seq x y z
N MET A 1 -11.70 -3.42 -20.42
CA MET A 1 -10.34 -3.73 -19.92
C MET A 1 -10.35 -5.13 -19.33
N ILE A 2 -9.41 -5.98 -19.73
CA ILE A 2 -9.30 -7.34 -19.19
C ILE A 2 -8.90 -7.25 -17.73
N PHE A 3 -9.65 -7.95 -16.89
CA PHE A 3 -9.34 -8.18 -15.48
C PHE A 3 -7.97 -8.85 -15.43
N LYS A 4 -6.89 -8.09 -15.24
CA LYS A 4 -5.64 -8.73 -14.86
C LYS A 4 -5.77 -9.01 -13.38
N ILE A 5 -5.94 -10.28 -13.06
CA ILE A 5 -5.71 -10.83 -11.72
C ILE A 5 -4.45 -10.22 -11.05
N ALA A 6 -3.49 -9.77 -11.86
CA ALA A 6 -2.35 -8.97 -11.43
C ALA A 6 -2.71 -7.73 -10.59
N ASP A 7 -3.73 -6.92 -10.92
CA ASP A 7 -4.05 -5.67 -10.19
C ASP A 7 -4.43 -5.95 -8.74
N PHE A 8 -5.09 -7.09 -8.52
CA PHE A 8 -5.45 -7.58 -7.21
C PHE A 8 -4.22 -8.03 -6.41
N PHE A 9 -3.35 -8.82 -7.04
CA PHE A 9 -2.11 -9.28 -6.42
C PHE A 9 -1.18 -8.11 -6.12
N ILE A 10 -1.05 -7.15 -7.04
CA ILE A 10 -0.21 -5.97 -6.89
C ILE A 10 -0.69 -5.12 -5.72
N GLY A 11 -1.98 -4.82 -5.61
CA GLY A 11 -2.50 -4.02 -4.50
C GLY A 11 -2.35 -4.72 -3.15
N THR A 12 -2.79 -5.98 -3.04
CA THR A 12 -2.73 -6.75 -1.79
C THR A 12 -1.29 -6.99 -1.33
N PHE A 13 -0.41 -7.41 -2.24
CA PHE A 13 0.99 -7.69 -1.93
C PHE A 13 1.77 -6.42 -1.61
N SER A 14 1.58 -5.35 -2.38
CA SER A 14 2.26 -4.08 -2.13
C SER A 14 1.86 -3.47 -0.79
N GLY A 15 0.57 -3.49 -0.42
CA GLY A 15 0.10 -3.01 0.87
C GLY A 15 0.68 -3.82 2.04
N GLY A 16 0.65 -5.15 1.96
CA GLY A 16 1.22 -6.00 3.01
C GLY A 16 2.74 -5.80 3.17
N ALA A 17 3.47 -5.77 2.05
CA ALA A 17 4.92 -5.59 2.04
C ALA A 17 5.33 -4.21 2.59
N MET A 18 4.64 -3.14 2.18
CA MET A 18 4.90 -1.79 2.69
C MET A 18 4.69 -1.72 4.21
N ALA A 19 3.59 -2.24 4.72
CA ALA A 19 3.31 -2.26 6.16
C ALA A 19 4.37 -3.04 6.95
N PHE A 20 4.83 -4.17 6.42
CA PHE A 20 5.90 -4.96 7.02
C PHE A 20 7.21 -4.17 7.10
N CYS A 21 7.64 -3.59 5.98
CA CYS A 21 8.89 -2.83 5.91
C CYS A 21 8.86 -1.60 6.83
N ILE A 22 7.74 -0.90 6.90
CA ILE A 22 7.58 0.27 7.78
C ILE A 22 7.70 -0.13 9.25
N HIS A 23 7.08 -1.23 9.65
CA HIS A 23 7.19 -1.74 11.02
C HIS A 23 8.64 -2.12 11.42
N MET A 24 9.44 -2.59 10.46
CA MET A 24 10.86 -2.91 10.69
C MET A 24 11.75 -1.67 10.80
N ILE A 25 11.37 -0.57 10.13
CA ILE A 25 12.18 0.66 10.06
C ILE A 25 11.84 1.62 11.19
N ILE A 26 10.56 1.71 11.58
CA ILE A 26 10.08 2.70 12.54
C ILE A 26 10.00 2.06 13.93
N PRO A 27 10.76 2.54 14.93
CA PRO A 27 10.63 2.05 16.30
C PRO A 27 9.33 2.53 16.95
N ALA A 28 8.80 1.72 17.86
CA ALA A 28 7.51 1.94 18.51
C ALA A 28 7.51 3.11 19.52
N GLU A 29 8.67 3.58 19.96
CA GLU A 29 8.79 4.63 20.99
C GLU A 29 8.65 6.06 20.43
N ILE A 30 8.46 6.21 19.11
CA ILE A 30 8.36 7.52 18.46
C ILE A 30 6.95 8.11 18.64
N ASN A 31 6.86 9.43 18.75
CA ASN A 31 5.59 10.17 18.70
C ASN A 31 4.76 9.78 17.45
N MET A 32 3.46 9.53 17.63
CA MET A 32 2.52 9.17 16.55
C MET A 32 2.62 10.08 15.32
N PHE A 33 2.73 11.40 15.53
CA PHE A 33 2.82 12.36 14.43
C PHE A 33 4.10 12.19 13.59
N LEU A 34 5.23 11.92 14.25
CA LEU A 34 6.50 11.68 13.58
C LEU A 34 6.51 10.28 12.92
N GLY A 35 5.91 9.27 13.57
CA GLY A 35 5.71 7.94 12.99
C GLY A 35 4.86 7.98 11.72
N MET A 36 3.82 8.82 11.67
CA MET A 36 3.01 9.03 10.46
C MET A 36 3.83 9.62 9.31
N PHE A 37 4.62 10.67 9.57
CA PHE A 37 5.46 11.30 8.55
C PHE A 37 6.55 10.36 8.03
N LEU A 38 7.23 9.64 8.94
CA LEU A 38 8.24 8.66 8.58
C LEU A 38 7.63 7.48 7.83
N GLY A 39 6.47 6.98 8.26
CA GLY A 39 5.75 5.90 7.61
C GLY A 39 5.29 6.28 6.21
N GLY A 40 4.77 7.49 6.06
CA GLY A 40 4.45 8.05 4.75
C GLY A 40 5.69 8.18 3.86
N ALA A 41 6.80 8.71 4.37
CA ALA A 41 8.03 8.85 3.60
C ALA A 41 8.58 7.50 3.12
N VAL A 42 8.64 6.51 4.02
CA VAL A 42 9.07 5.14 3.69
C VAL A 42 8.09 4.48 2.71
N GLY A 43 6.79 4.66 2.92
CA GLY A 43 5.73 4.17 2.02
C GLY A 43 5.86 4.73 0.61
N MET A 44 6.17 6.02 0.47
CA MET A 44 6.39 6.66 -0.83
C MET A 44 7.67 6.16 -1.52
N VAL A 45 8.75 5.96 -0.77
CA VAL A 45 9.99 5.38 -1.33
C VAL A 45 9.75 3.95 -1.81
N MET A 46 9.05 3.13 -1.01
CA MET A 46 8.71 1.76 -1.41
C MET A 46 7.73 1.71 -2.59
N MET A 47 6.76 2.61 -2.62
CA MET A 47 5.87 2.78 -3.76
C MET A 47 6.65 3.06 -5.04
N LEU A 48 7.60 4.00 -5.02
CA LEU A 48 8.44 4.32 -6.18
C LEU A 48 9.28 3.12 -6.62
N ALA A 49 9.90 2.42 -5.66
CA ALA A 49 10.69 1.22 -5.95
C ALA A 49 9.84 0.12 -6.61
N MET A 50 8.67 -0.18 -6.04
CA MET A 50 7.74 -1.16 -6.58
C MET A 50 7.18 -0.73 -7.95
N MET A 51 6.85 0.56 -8.11
CA MET A 51 6.37 1.12 -9.37
C MET A 51 7.40 0.92 -10.48
N LEU A 52 8.68 1.19 -10.22
CA LEU A 52 9.76 1.03 -11.21
C LEU A 52 9.93 -0.42 -11.68
N VAL A 53 9.73 -1.38 -10.76
CA VAL A 53 9.83 -2.83 -11.06
C VAL A 53 8.58 -3.35 -11.77
N LEU A 54 7.39 -2.90 -11.36
CA LEU A 54 6.10 -3.45 -11.84
C LEU A 54 5.59 -2.78 -13.12
N MET A 55 5.96 -1.52 -13.37
CA MET A 55 5.58 -0.76 -14.55
C MET A 55 5.88 -1.47 -15.89
N PRO A 56 7.09 -2.03 -16.14
CA PRO A 56 7.37 -2.74 -17.38
C PRO A 56 6.64 -4.09 -17.52
N LEU A 57 6.23 -4.70 -16.41
CA LEU A 57 5.62 -6.04 -16.41
C LEU A 57 4.11 -6.00 -16.62
N PHE A 58 3.43 -5.05 -15.98
CA PHE A 58 1.96 -5.04 -15.91
C PHE A 58 1.31 -3.87 -16.65
N GLY A 59 2.06 -2.78 -16.88
CA GLY A 59 1.58 -1.57 -17.54
C GLY A 59 1.58 -0.35 -16.61
N ALA A 60 1.97 0.81 -17.14
CA ALA A 60 2.22 2.00 -16.32
C ALA A 60 1.00 2.50 -15.53
N PHE A 61 -0.17 2.62 -16.18
CA PHE A 61 -1.36 3.17 -15.53
C PHE A 61 -2.02 2.21 -14.55
N GLU A 62 -2.04 0.91 -14.86
CA GLU A 62 -2.65 -0.14 -14.01
C GLU A 62 -1.91 -0.26 -12.67
N VAL A 63 -0.59 -0.11 -12.69
CA VAL A 63 0.28 -0.19 -11.51
C VAL A 63 0.28 1.11 -10.73
N MET A 64 0.31 2.26 -11.40
CA MET A 64 0.53 3.55 -10.75
C MET A 64 -0.58 3.94 -9.77
N ILE A 65 -1.85 3.72 -10.14
CA ILE A 65 -3.02 4.10 -9.34
C ILE A 65 -3.07 3.34 -7.99
N PRO A 66 -3.09 1.99 -7.95
CA PRO A 66 -3.16 1.25 -6.70
C PRO A 66 -1.93 1.47 -5.82
N LEU A 67 -0.73 1.57 -6.42
CA LEU A 67 0.49 1.81 -5.66
C LEU A 67 0.50 3.17 -4.98
N HIS A 68 0.11 4.25 -5.67
CA HIS A 68 0.06 5.58 -5.03
C HIS A 68 -0.92 5.62 -3.86
N ILE A 69 -2.11 5.04 -4.04
CA ILE A 69 -3.11 4.99 -2.98
C ILE A 69 -2.59 4.16 -1.79
N ASN A 70 -1.98 3.01 -2.05
CA ASN A 70 -1.39 2.17 -1.01
C ASN A 70 -0.20 2.86 -0.31
N GLY A 71 0.71 3.46 -1.05
CA GLY A 71 1.89 4.15 -0.51
C GLY A 71 1.51 5.23 0.49
N MET A 72 0.45 5.98 0.21
CA MET A 72 -0.07 6.99 1.13
C MET A 72 -0.87 6.37 2.29
N LEU A 73 -1.92 5.59 1.98
CA LEU A 73 -2.82 5.07 3.01
C LEU A 73 -2.11 4.08 3.93
N VAL A 74 -1.48 3.07 3.36
CA VAL A 74 -0.76 2.06 4.13
C VAL A 74 0.48 2.67 4.76
N GLY A 75 1.19 3.55 4.06
CA GLY A 75 2.39 4.21 4.60
C GLY A 75 2.13 4.97 5.89
N MET A 76 1.17 5.89 5.84
CA MET A 76 0.82 6.71 7.01
C MET A 76 0.13 5.89 8.11
N ALA A 77 -0.80 5.00 7.76
CA ALA A 77 -1.53 4.20 8.74
C ALA A 77 -0.60 3.22 9.47
N SER A 78 0.28 2.52 8.74
CA SER A 78 1.24 1.59 9.35
C SER A 78 2.29 2.32 10.18
N GLY A 79 2.76 3.49 9.76
CA GLY A 79 3.68 4.31 10.55
C GLY A 79 3.09 4.75 11.88
N MET A 80 1.83 5.16 11.87
CA MET A 80 1.09 5.51 13.09
C MET A 80 0.82 4.28 13.96
N LEU A 81 0.34 3.17 13.38
CA LEU A 81 0.05 1.95 14.13
C LEU A 81 1.30 1.31 14.74
N THR A 82 2.47 1.49 14.12
CA THR A 82 3.74 0.97 14.63
C THR A 82 4.15 1.63 15.95
N THR A 83 3.73 2.87 16.20
CA THR A 83 3.99 3.57 17.48
C THR A 83 3.13 3.05 18.65
N LEU A 84 2.17 2.17 18.38
CA LEU A 84 1.40 1.52 19.43
C LEU A 84 2.09 0.22 19.84
N SER A 85 2.53 0.15 21.10
CA SER A 85 3.23 -1.01 21.67
C SER A 85 2.42 -2.31 21.71
N SER A 86 1.10 -2.23 21.49
CA SER A 86 0.20 -3.38 21.46
C SER A 86 0.11 -4.08 20.11
N VAL A 87 0.68 -3.50 19.04
CA VAL A 87 0.45 -3.99 17.68
C VAL A 87 1.65 -4.81 17.19
N THR A 88 1.39 -6.08 16.87
CA THR A 88 2.40 -7.00 16.31
C THR A 88 2.55 -6.80 14.80
N SER A 89 3.74 -7.12 14.28
CA SER A 89 4.04 -7.07 12.84
C SER A 89 2.97 -7.78 11.98
N ASN A 90 2.51 -8.96 12.41
CA ASN A 90 1.49 -9.72 11.70
C ASN A 90 0.17 -8.94 11.57
N HIS A 91 -0.27 -8.22 12.60
CA HIS A 91 -1.47 -7.39 12.51
C HIS A 91 -1.30 -6.24 11.51
N LEU A 92 -0.14 -5.57 11.49
CA LEU A 92 0.13 -4.51 10.51
C LEU A 92 0.15 -5.05 9.07
N THR A 93 0.77 -6.21 8.85
CA THR A 93 0.83 -6.80 7.50
C THR A 93 -0.55 -7.20 6.98
N ILE A 94 -1.39 -7.80 7.83
CA ILE A 94 -2.75 -8.17 7.47
C ILE A 94 -3.58 -6.91 7.18
N LEU A 95 -3.46 -5.87 8.01
CA LEU A 95 -4.13 -4.59 7.76
C LEU A 95 -3.67 -3.93 6.45
N GLY A 96 -2.36 -3.90 6.19
CA GLY A 96 -1.80 -3.39 4.94
C GLY A 96 -2.31 -4.17 3.72
N ALA A 97 -2.38 -5.50 3.82
CA ALA A 97 -2.92 -6.35 2.78
C ALA A 97 -4.43 -6.12 2.56
N LEU A 98 -5.22 -5.97 3.62
CA LEU A 98 -6.66 -5.68 3.54
C LEU A 98 -6.95 -4.29 2.93
N ILE A 99 -6.15 -3.28 3.27
CA ILE A 99 -6.23 -1.96 2.63
C ILE A 99 -5.89 -2.11 1.14
N GLY A 100 -4.78 -2.76 0.81
CA GLY A 100 -4.38 -3.00 -0.58
C GLY A 100 -5.41 -3.75 -1.41
N PHE A 101 -6.03 -4.77 -0.82
CA PHE A 101 -7.14 -5.53 -1.39
C PHE A 101 -8.36 -4.63 -1.67
N SER A 102 -8.74 -3.81 -0.68
CA SER A 102 -9.88 -2.89 -0.81
C SER A 102 -9.66 -1.85 -1.90
N VAL A 103 -8.43 -1.32 -2.01
CA VAL A 103 -8.02 -0.38 -3.06
C VAL A 103 -8.11 -1.02 -4.45
N SER A 104 -7.60 -2.25 -4.62
CA SER A 104 -7.72 -2.98 -5.89
C SER A 104 -9.18 -3.22 -6.30
N ILE A 105 -10.05 -3.56 -5.34
CA ILE A 105 -11.49 -3.71 -5.61
C ILE A 105 -12.12 -2.39 -6.03
N TYR A 106 -11.78 -1.30 -5.34
CA TYR A 106 -12.32 0.02 -5.66
C TYR A 106 -11.95 0.45 -7.08
N ILE A 107 -10.67 0.32 -7.45
CA ILE A 107 -10.18 0.66 -8.80
C ILE A 107 -10.87 -0.19 -9.86
N TYR A 108 -11.10 -1.49 -9.59
CA TYR A 108 -11.84 -2.36 -10.49
C TYR A 108 -13.25 -1.84 -10.77
N PHE A 109 -14.01 -1.51 -9.72
CA PHE A 109 -15.37 -0.98 -9.88
C PHE A 109 -15.38 0.38 -10.59
N SER A 110 -14.44 1.28 -10.26
CA SER A 110 -14.30 2.57 -10.94
C SER A 110 -13.99 2.42 -12.43
N ASN A 111 -13.07 1.52 -12.79
CA ASN A 111 -12.73 1.27 -14.20
C ASN A 111 -13.90 0.66 -14.98
N LYS A 112 -14.67 -0.24 -14.35
CA LYS A 112 -15.86 -0.82 -14.97
C LYS A 112 -16.94 0.23 -15.24
N TYR A 113 -17.14 1.17 -14.32
CA TYR A 113 -18.12 2.25 -14.50
C TYR A 113 -17.75 3.16 -15.68
N LEU A 114 -16.48 3.54 -15.81
CA LEU A 114 -15.98 4.43 -16.86
C LEU A 114 -15.97 3.84 -18.28
N THR A 115 -15.97 2.51 -18.41
CA THR A 115 -15.98 1.84 -19.73
C THR A 115 -17.38 1.44 -20.21
N GLN A 116 -18.42 1.68 -19.40
CA GLN A 116 -19.81 1.44 -19.77
C GLN A 116 -20.61 2.73 -20.08
N SER A 117 -19.97 3.91 -20.10
CA SER A 117 -20.53 5.14 -20.67
C SER A 117 -20.10 5.33 -22.12
#